data_AF-A0A2M8XY07-F1
#
_entry.id   AF-A0A2M8XY07-F1
#
_cell.length_a   1.000
_cell.length_b   1.000
_cell.length_c   1.000
_cell.angle_alpha   90.00
_cell.angle_beta   90.00
_cell.angle_gamma   90.00
#
_symmetry.space_group_name_H-M   'P 1'
#
loop_
_entity.id
_entity.type
_entity.pdbx_description
1 polymer ?
#
loop_
_entity_poly.entity_id
_entity_poly.type
_entity_poly.pdbx_seq_one_letter_code
_entity_poly.pdbx_strand_id
1 'polypeptide(L)' 'MKDQTTLYQRQYNNALRTIERLRNRQAEIDFKLKSNPICTHLHKDLRMVNLDITITLNEIEHLESHLFEYNS' A
#
# COMPACT_ATOMS: atom_id res chain seq x y z
N MET A 1 -26.69 -7.14 -3.91
CA MET A 1 -25.59 -7.87 -4.58
C MET A 1 -24.73 -6.97 -5.47
N LYS A 2 -25.25 -6.25 -6.48
CA LYS A 2 -24.44 -5.33 -7.33
C LYS A 2 -23.67 -4.23 -6.55
N ASP A 3 -24.23 -3.74 -5.45
CA ASP A 3 -23.60 -2.69 -4.62
C ASP A 3 -22.31 -3.17 -3.93
N GLN A 4 -22.23 -4.43 -3.53
CA GLN A 4 -21.05 -4.95 -2.82
C GLN A 4 -19.87 -5.14 -3.76
N THR A 5 -20.08 -5.70 -4.95
CA THR A 5 -19.03 -5.81 -5.98
C THR A 5 -18.49 -4.42 -6.38
N THR A 6 -19.38 -3.44 -6.52
CA THR A 6 -18.98 -2.05 -6.84
C THR A 6 -18.17 -1.42 -5.70
N LEU A 7 -18.51 -1.72 -4.44
CA LEU A 7 -17.76 -1.29 -3.26
C LEU A 7 -16.35 -1.89 -3.24
N TYR A 8 -16.23 -3.22 -3.38
CA TYR A 8 -14.93 -3.89 -3.37
C TYR A 8 -14.03 -3.42 -4.51
N GLN A 9 -14.59 -3.19 -5.70
CA GLN A 9 -13.82 -2.65 -6.83
C GLN A 9 -13.32 -1.22 -6.56
N ARG A 10 -14.14 -0.38 -5.91
CA ARG A 10 -13.72 0.98 -5.51
C ARG A 10 -12.62 0.93 -4.44
N GLN A 11 -12.76 0.06 -3.44
CA GLN A 11 -11.76 -0.13 -2.40
C GLN A 11 -10.45 -0.63 -3.00
N TYR A 12 -10.51 -1.59 -3.91
CA TYR A 12 -9.35 -2.14 -4.60
C TYR A 12 -8.58 -1.06 -5.37
N ASN A 13 -9.29 -0.27 -6.18
CA ASN A 13 -8.69 0.84 -6.93
C ASN A 13 -8.07 1.91 -6.00
N ASN A 14 -8.65 2.13 -4.82
CA ASN A 14 -8.08 3.05 -3.84
C ASN A 14 -6.81 2.47 -3.21
N ALA A 15 -6.82 1.19 -2.83
CA ALA A 15 -5.65 0.51 -2.27
C ALA A 15 -4.49 0.49 -3.28
N LEU A 16 -4.75 0.28 -4.57
CA LEU A 16 -3.76 0.40 -5.65
C LEU A 16 -3.15 1.81 -5.77
N ARG A 17 -3.94 2.87 -5.58
CA ARG A 17 -3.41 4.25 -5.56
C ARG A 17 -2.62 4.54 -4.29
N THR A 18 -3.04 3.98 -3.17
CA THR A 18 -2.32 4.12 -1.89
C THR A 18 -0.96 3.44 -1.96
N ILE A 19 -0.88 2.21 -2.48
CA ILE A 19 0.40 1.50 -2.58
C ILE A 19 1.39 2.23 -3.49
N GLU A 20 0.93 2.82 -4.60
CA GLU A 20 1.78 3.64 -5.48
C GLU A 20 2.39 4.83 -4.73
N ARG A 21 1.58 5.57 -3.97
CA ARG A 21 2.05 6.71 -3.15
C ARG A 21 3.04 6.29 -2.07
N LEU A 22 2.78 5.15 -1.41
CA LEU A 22 3.68 4.61 -0.39
C LEU A 22 5.03 4.20 -0.99
N ARG A 23 5.05 3.59 -2.18
CA ARG A 23 6.29 3.24 -2.89
C ARG A 23 7.08 4.48 -3.31
N ASN A 24 6.41 5.54 -3.77
CA ASN A 24 7.09 6.81 -4.06
C ASN A 24 7.72 7.39 -2.79
N ARG A 25 6.99 7.40 -1.67
CA ARG A 25 7.53 7.87 -0.38
C ARG A 25 8.68 7.01 0.12
N GLN A 26 8.62 5.69 -0.04
CA GLN A 26 9.71 4.77 0.28
C GLN A 26 10.97 5.15 -0.51
N ALA A 27 10.85 5.32 -1.83
CA ALA A 27 11.96 5.70 -2.71
C ALA A 27 12.56 7.07 -2.36
N GLU A 28 11.73 8.05 -1.98
CA GLU A 28 12.21 9.35 -1.51
C GLU A 28 13.03 9.25 -0.21
N ILE A 29 12.59 8.41 0.74
CA ILE A 29 13.31 8.19 2.00
C ILE A 29 14.65 7.49 1.71
N ASP A 30 14.64 6.44 0.88
CA ASP A 30 15.84 5.73 0.45
C ASP A 30 16.83 6.67 -0.24
N PHE A 31 16.35 7.58 -1.10
CA PHE A 31 17.18 8.59 -1.73
C PHE A 31 17.85 9.52 -0.70
N LYS A 32 17.10 10.00 0.30
CA LYS A 32 17.65 10.84 1.38
C LYS A 32 18.68 10.08 2.22
N LEU A 33 18.43 8.81 2.51
CA LEU A 33 19.35 7.94 3.26
C LEU A 33 20.70 7.73 2.54
N LYS A 34 20.75 7.79 1.20
CA LYS A 34 22.05 7.74 0.46
C LYS A 34 22.97 8.88 0.87
N SER A 35 22.42 10.07 1.12
CA SER A 35 23.19 11.24 1.55
C SER A 35 23.38 11.34 3.07
N ASN A 36 22.50 10.71 3.85
CA ASN A 36 22.55 10.73 5.31
C ASN A 36 22.17 9.35 5.90
N PRO A 37 23.08 8.37 5.85
CA PRO A 37 22.77 6.98 6.13
C PRO A 37 22.50 6.67 7.61
N ILE A 38 22.93 7.54 8.53
CA ILE A 38 22.74 7.36 9.98
C ILE A 38 21.53 8.15 10.53
N CYS A 39 20.70 8.72 9.65
CA CYS A 39 19.55 9.52 10.07
C CYS A 39 18.45 8.65 10.70
N THR A 40 18.38 8.64 12.03
CA THR A 40 17.41 7.86 12.81
C THR A 40 15.95 8.17 12.46
N HIS A 41 15.64 9.43 12.16
CA HIS A 41 14.30 9.87 11.74
C HIS A 41 13.90 9.23 10.41
N LEU A 42 14.79 9.24 9.41
CA LEU A 42 14.52 8.61 8.11
C LEU A 42 14.36 7.09 8.23
N HIS A 43 15.15 6.42 9.07
CA HIS A 43 14.98 4.99 9.33
C HIS A 43 13.65 4.66 10.00
N LYS A 44 13.21 5.50 10.96
CA LYS A 44 11.91 5.35 11.60
C LYS A 44 10.78 5.55 10.58
N ASP A 45 10.86 6.57 9.75
CA ASP A 45 9.89 6.84 8.69
C ASP A 45 9.85 5.70 7.67
N LEU A 46 11.01 5.18 7.25
CA LEU A 46 11.10 4.03 6.34
C LEU A 46 10.40 2.81 6.92
N ARG A 47 10.61 2.52 8.21
CA ARG A 47 9.94 1.41 8.91
C ARG A 47 8.41 1.58 8.91
N MET A 48 7.92 2.80 9.16
CA MET A 48 6.48 3.09 9.14
C MET A 48 5.91 2.90 7.74
N VAL A 49 6.56 3.46 6.71
CA VAL A 49 6.13 3.30 5.31
C VAL A 49 6.14 1.83 4.89
N ASN A 50 7.15 1.05 5.31
CA ASN A 50 7.20 -0.39 5.03
C ASN A 50 6.03 -1.14 5.68
N LEU A 51 5.64 -0.77 6.90
CA LEU A 51 4.48 -1.36 7.56
C LEU A 51 3.18 -1.02 6.82
N ASP A 52 2.99 0.24 6.43
CA ASP A 52 1.82 0.68 5.67
C ASP A 52 1.73 -0.03 4.31
N ILE A 53 2.87 -0.25 3.64
CA ILE A 53 2.97 -1.05 2.40
C ILE A 53 2.46 -2.47 2.64
N THR A 54 2.95 -3.15 3.68
CA THR A 54 2.52 -4.52 4.00
C THR A 54 1.03 -4.59 4.29
N ILE A 55 0.50 -3.67 5.08
CA ILE A 55 -0.95 -3.61 5.39
C ILE A 55 -1.76 -3.40 4.11
N THR A 56 -1.34 -2.47 3.25
CA THR A 56 -2.05 -2.17 2.00
C THR A 56 -2.01 -3.35 1.03
N LEU A 57 -0.90 -4.08 0.95
CA LEU A 57 -0.81 -5.30 0.13
C LEU A 57 -1.74 -6.40 0.63
N ASN A 58 -1.84 -6.59 1.94
CA ASN A 58 -2.78 -7.55 2.53
C ASN A 58 -4.24 -7.14 2.26
N GLU A 59 -4.55 -5.84 2.27
CA GLU A 59 -5.88 -5.33 1.90
C GLU A 59 -6.20 -5.63 0.43
N ILE A 60 -5.24 -5.40 -0.48
CA ILE A 60 -5.37 -5.71 -1.91
C ILE A 60 -5.67 -7.20 -2.10
N GLU A 61 -4.88 -8.08 -1.49
CA GLU A 61 -5.06 -9.54 -1.58
C GLU A 61 -6.44 -9.98 -1.06
N HIS A 62 -6.90 -9.39 0.04
CA HIS A 62 -8.22 -9.66 0.59
C HIS A 62 -9.34 -9.23 -0.37
N LEU A 63 -9.22 -8.04 -0.96
CA LEU A 63 -10.19 -7.50 -1.91
C LEU A 63 -10.21 -8.31 -3.22
N GLU A 64 -9.05 -8.77 -3.70
CA GLU A 64 -8.95 -9.66 -4.86
C GLU A 64 -9.66 -10.99 -4.61
N SER A 65 -9.48 -11.57 -3.42
CA SER A 65 -10.16 -12.81 -3.01
C SER A 65 -11.68 -12.64 -3.05
N HIS A 66 -12.21 -11.55 -2.45
CA HIS A 66 -13.65 -11.26 -2.52
C HIS A 66 -14.13 -11.08 -3.96
N LEU A 67 -13.43 -10.27 -4.76
CA LEU A 67 -13.81 -10.04 -6.16
C LEU A 67 -13.80 -11.34 -6.98
N PHE A 68 -12.88 -12.26 -6.71
CA PHE A 68 -12.84 -13.58 -7.35
C PHE A 68 -14.02 -14.47 -6.94
N GLU A 69 -14.34 -14.54 -5.65
CA GLU A 69 -15.50 -15.29 -5.13
C GLU A 69 -16.83 -14.77 -5.70
N TYR A 70 -16.97 -13.46 -5.91
CA TYR A 70 -18.17 -12.89 -6.53
C TYR A 70 -18.31 -13.16 -8.04
N ASN A 71 -17.20 -13.45 -8.73
CA ASN A 71 -17.18 -13.69 -10.18
C ASN A 71 -17.15 -15.18 -10.56
N SER A 72 -17.03 -16.08 -9.58
CA SER A 72 -17.01 -17.55 -9.75
C SER A 72 -18.41 -18.14 -9.55
#